data_AF-A0A952MI88-F1
#
_entry.id   AF-A0A952MI88-F1
#
_cell.length_a   1.000
_cell.length_b   1.000
_cell.length_c   1.000
_cell.angle_alpha   90.00
_cell.angle_beta   90.00
_cell.angle_gamma   90.00
#
_symmetry.space_group_name_H-M   'P 1'
#
loop_
_entity.id
_entity.type
_entity.pdbx_description
1 polymer ?
#
loop_
_entity_poly.entity_id
_entity_poly.type
_entity_poly.pdbx_seq_one_letter_code
_entity_poly.pdbx_strand_id
1 'polypeptide(L)' 'MYREIDPINTENDLVNDPVKKKIVAHLKQNPHTNYSTLAEKVGYSVATIKRHIQELKKLGLIQRIGSDKTGHWKITE' A
#
# COMPACT_ATOMS: atom_id res chain seq x y z
N MET A 1 9.50 27.31 5.28
CA MET A 1 8.35 26.97 4.42
C MET A 1 8.62 25.60 3.84
N TYR A 2 7.87 24.58 4.27
CA TYR A 2 7.97 23.23 3.70
C TYR A 2 7.31 23.24 2.32
N ARG A 3 8.05 22.71 1.34
CA ARG A 3 7.74 22.72 -0.08
C ARG A 3 6.35 22.15 -0.39
N GLU A 4 5.75 22.75 -1.39
CA GLU A 4 4.47 22.45 -2.00
C GLU A 4 4.35 20.95 -2.29
N ILE A 5 3.26 20.36 -1.82
CA ILE A 5 2.86 19.00 -2.16
C ILE A 5 2.36 19.00 -3.61
N ASP A 6 3.24 18.65 -4.55
CA ASP A 6 2.89 18.48 -5.96
C ASP A 6 1.66 17.55 -6.09
N PRO A 7 0.62 17.94 -6.86
CA PRO A 7 -0.51 17.07 -7.13
C PRO A 7 -0.07 16.00 -8.13
N ILE A 8 0.17 14.80 -7.62
CA ILE A 8 0.66 13.70 -8.45
C ILE A 8 -0.51 13.16 -9.28
N ASN A 9 -0.66 13.75 -10.46
CA ASN A 9 -1.20 13.13 -11.67
C ASN A 9 -0.37 11.83 -11.88
N THR A 10 -0.91 10.63 -12.08
CA THR A 10 -1.71 10.27 -13.25
C THR A 10 -2.29 8.88 -13.02
N GLU A 11 -3.61 8.75 -13.20
CA GLU A 11 -4.42 7.55 -12.90
C GLU A 11 -4.00 6.27 -13.67
N ASN A 12 -3.15 6.38 -14.70
CA ASN A 12 -2.67 5.25 -15.51
C ASN A 12 -1.39 4.56 -14.99
N ASP A 13 -0.56 5.25 -14.19
CA ASP A 13 0.70 4.65 -13.67
C ASP A 13 0.43 3.71 -12.47
N LEU A 14 -0.75 3.83 -11.87
CA LEU A 14 -1.14 3.13 -10.64
C LEU A 14 -1.23 1.61 -10.80
N VAL A 15 -1.55 1.11 -12.00
CA VAL A 15 -1.75 -0.33 -12.28
C VAL A 15 -0.44 -1.03 -12.61
N ASN A 16 0.58 -0.29 -13.10
CA ASN A 16 1.87 -0.87 -13.50
C ASN A 16 3.02 -0.59 -12.55
N ASP A 17 2.78 0.15 -11.47
CA ASP A 17 3.77 0.44 -10.47
C ASP A 17 4.34 -0.85 -9.83
N PRO A 18 5.65 -1.12 -9.98
CA PRO A 18 6.27 -2.33 -9.47
C PRO A 18 6.28 -2.39 -7.93
N VAL A 19 6.20 -1.25 -7.25
CA VAL A 19 6.12 -1.16 -5.78
C VAL A 19 4.75 -1.64 -5.31
N LYS A 20 3.67 -1.21 -5.96
CA LYS A 20 2.31 -1.67 -5.66
C LYS A 20 2.16 -3.18 -5.83
N LYS A 21 2.71 -3.74 -6.92
CA LYS A 21 2.76 -5.20 -7.14
C LYS A 21 3.50 -5.93 -6.02
N LYS A 22 4.65 -5.41 -5.58
CA LYS A 22 5.41 -5.98 -4.44
C LYS A 22 4.62 -5.91 -3.13
N ILE A 23 3.92 -4.80 -2.87
CA ILE A 23 3.06 -4.66 -1.68
C ILE A 23 1.96 -5.72 -1.71
N VAL A 24 1.20 -5.82 -2.80
CA VAL A 24 0.11 -6.81 -2.97
C VAL A 24 0.64 -8.24 -2.81
N ALA A 25 1.76 -8.58 -3.46
CA ALA A 25 2.39 -9.89 -3.32
C ALA A 25 2.79 -10.19 -1.86
N HIS A 26 3.34 -9.20 -1.14
CA HIS A 26 3.71 -9.36 0.25
C HIS A 26 2.49 -9.48 1.17
N LEU A 27 1.43 -8.71 0.93
CA LEU A 27 0.15 -8.83 1.63
C LEU A 27 -0.49 -10.20 1.43
N LYS A 28 -0.35 -10.79 0.24
CA LYS A 28 -0.85 -12.14 -0.07
C LYS A 28 -0.10 -13.21 0.73
N GLN A 29 1.21 -13.05 0.90
CA GLN A 29 2.04 -13.97 1.69
C GLN A 29 1.88 -13.75 3.19
N ASN A 30 1.77 -12.50 3.63
CA ASN A 30 1.70 -12.09 5.03
C ASN A 30 0.58 -11.05 5.23
N PRO A 31 -0.69 -11.50 5.32
CA PRO A 31 -1.81 -10.58 5.43
C PRO A 31 -1.88 -9.89 6.80
N HIS A 32 -1.12 -10.34 7.81
CA HIS A 32 -1.02 -9.69 9.12
C HIS A 32 0.08 -8.63 9.21
N THR A 33 0.78 -8.35 8.11
CA THR A 33 1.90 -7.41 8.10
C THR A 33 1.44 -5.97 8.34
N ASN A 34 2.33 -5.16 8.92
CA ASN A 34 2.10 -3.75 9.18
C ASN A 34 2.85 -2.88 8.15
N TYR A 35 2.56 -1.56 8.16
CA TYR A 35 3.16 -0.61 7.23
C TYR A 35 4.69 -0.54 7.32
N SER A 36 5.26 -0.67 8.52
CA SER A 36 6.71 -0.61 8.75
C SER A 36 7.40 -1.84 8.18
N THR A 37 6.86 -3.04 8.42
CA THR A 37 7.39 -4.28 7.87
C THR A 37 7.31 -4.28 6.34
N LEU A 38 6.22 -3.76 5.76
CA LEU A 38 6.12 -3.57 4.31
C LEU A 38 7.18 -2.59 3.78
N ALA A 39 7.42 -1.49 4.49
CA ALA A 39 8.45 -0.52 4.14
C ALA A 39 9.85 -1.16 4.12
N GLU A 40 10.20 -1.90 5.16
CA GLU A 40 11.48 -2.62 5.25
C GLU A 40 11.63 -3.69 4.17
N LYS A 41 10.56 -4.45 3.89
CA LYS A 41 10.58 -5.54 2.90
C LYS A 41 10.62 -5.06 1.47
N VAL A 42 9.90 -3.98 1.16
CA VAL A 42 9.85 -3.44 -0.21
C VAL A 42 11.03 -2.48 -0.44
N GLY A 43 11.66 -1.97 0.63
CA GLY A 43 12.83 -1.08 0.56
C GLY A 43 12.47 0.39 0.36
N TYR A 44 11.28 0.81 0.79
CA TYR A 44 10.78 2.18 0.63
C TYR A 44 10.40 2.77 1.97
N SER A 45 10.30 4.10 2.04
CA SER A 45 9.83 4.77 3.25
C SER A 45 8.37 4.40 3.57
N VAL A 46 8.05 4.36 4.87
CA VAL A 46 6.69 4.09 5.37
C VAL A 46 5.65 5.04 4.77
N ALA A 47 6.02 6.31 4.55
CA ALA A 47 5.15 7.30 3.92
C ALA A 47 4.74 6.90 2.49
N THR A 48 5.70 6.43 1.69
CA THR A 48 5.48 5.94 0.33
C THR A 48 4.57 4.70 0.33
N ILE A 49 4.85 3.73 1.21
CA ILE A 49 4.01 2.53 1.38
C ILE A 49 2.59 2.90 1.80
N LYS A 50 2.43 3.80 2.77
CA LYS A 50 1.11 4.25 3.25
C LYS A 50 0.31 4.87 2.12
N ARG A 51 0.95 5.72 1.31
CA ARG A 51 0.33 6.33 0.15
C ARG A 51 -0.12 5.28 -0.88
N HIS A 52 0.76 4.34 -1.23
CA HIS A 52 0.40 3.26 -2.16
C HIS A 52 -0.73 2.37 -1.63
N ILE A 53 -0.73 2.04 -0.35
CA ILE A 53 -1.83 1.28 0.26
C ILE A 53 -3.14 2.08 0.25
N GLN A 54 -3.10 3.38 0.50
CA GLN A 54 -4.29 4.23 0.35
C GLN A 54 -4.82 4.24 -1.08
N GLU A 55 -3.94 4.30 -2.08
CA GLU A 55 -4.32 4.17 -3.49
C GLU A 55 -4.95 2.81 -3.79
N LEU A 56 -4.30 1.71 -3.39
CA LEU A 56 -4.81 0.35 -3.57
C LEU A 56 -6.16 0.13 -2.86
N LYS A 57 -6.35 0.73 -1.68
CA LYS A 57 -7.63 0.72 -0.96
C LYS A 57 -8.70 1.52 -1.72
N LYS A 58 -8.34 2.70 -2.26
CA LYS A 58 -9.25 3.55 -3.05
C LYS A 58 -9.68 2.85 -4.34
N LEU A 59 -8.76 2.10 -4.96
CA LEU A 59 -9.04 1.27 -6.14
C LEU A 59 -9.83 0.00 -5.81
N GLY A 60 -10.07 -0.32 -4.53
CA GLY A 60 -10.78 -1.53 -4.11
C GLY A 60 -9.94 -2.82 -4.17
N LEU A 61 -8.66 -2.73 -4.56
CA LEU A 61 -7.77 -3.87 -4.75
C LEU A 61 -7.37 -4.55 -3.43
N ILE A 62 -7.30 -3.78 -2.34
CA ILE A 62 -7.02 -4.31 -1.00
C ILE A 62 -7.96 -3.71 0.04
N GLN A 63 -8.26 -4.50 1.06
CA GLN A 63 -9.07 -4.09 2.21
C GLN A 63 -8.50 -4.68 3.50
N ARG A 64 -8.52 -3.91 4.58
CA ARG A 64 -8.20 -4.46 5.91
C ARG A 64 -9.48 -5.00 6.55
N ILE A 65 -9.48 -6.28 6.89
CA ILE A 65 -10.62 -6.99 7.48
C ILE A 65 -10.26 -7.38 8.92
N GLY A 66 -11.11 -7.02 9.89
CA GLY A 66 -10.96 -7.35 11.31
C GLY A 66 -10.50 -6.19 12.19
N SER A 67 -10.38 -6.46 13.49
CA SER A 67 -10.05 -5.46 14.53
C SER A 67 -8.60 -4.97 14.44
N ASP A 68 -8.27 -3.81 15.02
CA ASP A 68 -6.93 -3.25 14.92
C ASP A 68 -5.78 -4.17 15.39
N LYS A 69 -6.08 -5.13 16.27
CA LYS A 69 -5.12 -6.09 16.81
C LYS A 69 -5.02 -7.42 16.03
N THR A 70 -6.07 -7.82 15.31
CA THR A 70 -6.15 -9.14 14.66
C THR A 70 -6.52 -9.06 13.18
N GLY A 71 -6.72 -7.85 12.68
CA GLY A 71 -7.13 -7.57 11.33
C GLY A 71 -6.02 -7.92 10.35
N HIS A 72 -6.43 -8.43 9.20
CA HIS A 72 -5.56 -8.87 8.13
C HIS A 72 -5.92 -8.15 6.83
N TRP A 73 -4.97 -8.08 5.92
CA TRP A 73 -5.16 -7.55 4.59
C TRP A 73 -5.78 -8.62 3.69
N LYS A 74 -6.94 -8.30 3.14
CA LYS A 74 -7.63 -9.04 2.08
C LYS A 74 -7.34 -8.37 0.76
N ILE A 75 -7.07 -9.18 -0.27
CA ILE A 75 -6.89 -8.73 -1.64
C ILE A 75 -8.18 -9.06 -2.40
N THR A 76 -8.71 -8.12 -3.16
CA THR A 76 -10.00 -8.19 -3.85
C THR A 76 -9.85 -8.25 -5.37
N GLU A 77 -8.67 -8.63 -5.85
CA GLU A 77 -8.36 -8.79 -7.28
C GLU A 77 -9.32 -9.76 -8.00
#